data_AF-A0A817HB20-F1
#
_entry.id   AF-A0A817HB20-F1
#
_cell.length_a   1.000
_cell.length_b   1.000
_cell.length_c   1.000
_cell.angle_alpha   90.00
_cell.angle_beta   90.00
_cell.angle_gamma   90.00
#
_symmetry.space_group_name_H-M   'P 1'
#
loop_
_entity.id
_entity.type
_entity.pdbx_description
1 polymer ?
#
loop_
_entity_poly.entity_id
_entity_poly.type
_entity_poly.pdbx_seq_one_letter_code
_entity_poly.pdbx_strand_id
1 'polypeptide(L)'
;MVRENHEKVFVFEDDAIPHRNFTALFRELPHRCLEADVLLLGATIWHKKHTDWPSGACFDASSATFGAFALFLKRVSYRPILQWLQAGTPKPFDHVYRHLQQKNLSVRVAFPPFLVIPDISHPSLINNKRSDIQFDIQCPQDDELPEKMPIVHEASLKFPWNDTIELIYTSAPEPSGFIWLFGQGVVGQTEHMFCLLGRQRTSLKEAKKSTIFNDYIAFLCHLSQELEFGDKLTIVNGEKIVNSVARYNPQHHQTIKKPRYFLCFVTTIKNMAYLVDEWYEYHRRVGFDHLIIYDNNSTDGLEILFPNRADLEIIRWPWRRSQHQAYTHALLFTRDRCVWTLFSDLDVFIFPRSSNSVRSIIQNQARSDITQISFKLLRMSHENLVECSNTSITETYIHRKRLPDAWDKNPSAAVITSLAVPVHQIHEAELLKPYKSIILSSDIAYGVHYSDRCWKQYFSQKVVGRTGVKDWIVPKTVSILHPSENWQKLSKEATIKDTEFRDFKRKIMRMPMPKPAIF
;
A
#
# COMPACT_ATOMS: atom_id res chain seq x y z
N MET A 1 20.01 8.36 -1.52
CA MET A 1 20.44 8.92 -2.83
C MET A 1 20.03 10.39 -2.92
N VAL A 2 20.97 11.32 -3.06
CA VAL A 2 20.70 12.77 -3.15
C VAL A 2 20.64 13.19 -4.63
N ARG A 3 19.51 13.73 -5.10
CA ARG A 3 19.37 14.26 -6.47
C ARG A 3 19.82 15.73 -6.51
N GLU A 4 20.58 16.14 -7.53
CA GLU A 4 21.21 17.47 -7.64
C GLU A 4 20.25 18.68 -7.59
N ASN A 5 18.94 18.48 -7.78
CA ASN A 5 17.94 19.54 -7.84
C ASN A 5 17.35 19.95 -6.48
N HIS A 6 17.72 19.29 -5.38
CA HIS A 6 17.25 19.65 -4.04
C HIS A 6 18.25 20.60 -3.37
N GLU A 7 17.73 21.67 -2.76
CA GLU A 7 18.54 22.65 -2.02
C GLU A 7 19.04 22.09 -0.68
N LYS A 8 18.21 21.25 -0.06
CA LYS A 8 18.41 20.63 1.25
C LYS A 8 17.87 19.20 1.21
N VAL A 9 18.53 18.29 1.91
CA VAL A 9 18.08 16.89 2.06
C VAL A 9 18.19 16.48 3.51
N PHE A 10 17.14 15.83 4.00
CA PHE A 10 17.16 15.08 5.25
C PHE A 10 17.46 13.61 4.94
N VAL A 11 18.40 13.04 5.67
CA VAL A 11 18.74 11.61 5.62
C VAL A 11 18.47 11.06 7.01
N PHE A 12 17.70 9.99 7.10
CA PHE A 12 17.49 9.25 8.35
C PHE A 12 18.09 7.87 8.18
N GLU A 13 18.69 7.33 9.24
CA GLU A 13 18.93 5.89 9.33
C GLU A 13 17.58 5.15 9.31
N ASP A 14 17.58 3.90 8.85
CA ASP A 14 16.37 3.10 8.71
C ASP A 14 15.77 2.68 10.05
N ASP A 15 16.57 2.68 11.11
CA ASP A 15 16.20 2.46 12.51
C ASP A 15 16.01 3.77 13.30
N ALA A 16 15.98 4.93 12.63
CA ALA A 16 15.75 6.22 13.28
C ALA A 16 14.27 6.66 13.20
N ILE A 17 13.69 7.01 14.35
CA ILE A 17 12.31 7.48 14.46
C ILE A 17 12.31 8.99 14.77
N PRO A 18 11.79 9.86 13.88
CA PRO A 18 11.60 11.28 14.19
C PRO A 18 10.58 11.43 15.33
N HIS A 19 10.90 12.28 16.30
CA HIS A 19 9.98 12.56 17.40
C HIS A 19 8.64 13.14 16.89
N ARG A 20 7.52 12.86 17.55
CA ARG A 20 6.18 13.34 17.12
C ARG A 20 6.09 14.86 16.95
N ASN A 21 6.86 15.61 17.74
CA ASN A 21 6.98 17.07 17.66
C ASN A 21 8.23 17.53 16.88
N PHE A 22 8.79 16.69 16.00
CA PHE A 22 10.04 16.96 15.28
C PHE A 22 10.06 18.35 14.66
N THR A 23 9.01 18.75 13.96
CA THR A 23 8.95 20.07 13.30
C THR A 23 8.98 21.24 14.28
N ALA A 24 8.35 21.12 15.44
CA ALA A 24 8.37 22.16 16.46
C ALA A 24 9.77 22.25 17.10
N LEU A 25 10.29 21.12 17.57
CA LEU A 25 11.62 21.02 18.18
C LEU A 25 12.74 21.43 17.20
N PHE A 26 12.59 21.14 15.91
CA PHE A 26 13.57 21.49 14.89
C PHE A 26 13.60 23.00 14.66
N ARG A 27 12.46 23.69 14.78
CA ARG A 27 12.38 25.16 14.70
C ARG A 27 12.96 25.86 15.93
N GLU A 28 13.00 25.17 17.06
CA GLU A 28 13.60 25.65 18.31
C GLU A 28 15.13 25.48 18.32
N LEU A 29 15.72 24.82 17.32
CA LEU A 29 17.17 24.71 17.22
C LEU A 29 17.82 26.10 17.11
N PRO A 30 18.98 26.31 17.77
CA PRO A 30 19.71 27.54 17.62
C PRO A 30 19.96 27.87 16.14
N HIS A 31 19.84 29.15 15.76
CA HIS A 31 20.04 29.60 14.37
C HIS A 31 21.36 29.06 13.78
N ARG A 32 22.41 29.04 14.59
CA ARG A 32 23.73 28.46 14.27
C ARG A 32 23.64 27.00 13.78
N CYS A 33 22.72 26.19 14.29
CA CYS A 33 22.52 24.82 13.82
C CYS A 33 21.86 24.75 12.45
N LEU A 34 20.82 25.56 12.22
CA LEU A 34 20.08 25.61 10.96
C LEU A 34 20.93 26.17 9.80
N GLU A 35 21.95 26.95 10.13
CA GLU A 35 22.92 27.48 9.16
C GLU A 35 24.03 26.50 8.76
N ALA A 36 24.17 25.36 9.44
CA ALA A 36 25.23 24.41 9.10
C ALA A 36 25.09 23.85 7.66
N ASP A 37 26.21 23.59 7.01
CA ASP A 37 26.23 22.92 5.69
C ASP A 37 25.89 21.44 5.82
N VAL A 38 26.29 20.87 6.95
CA VAL A 38 25.91 19.54 7.43
C VAL A 38 25.52 19.64 8.90
N LEU A 39 24.30 19.24 9.23
CA LEU A 39 23.80 19.17 10.60
C LEU A 39 23.51 17.70 10.95
N LEU A 40 24.23 17.17 11.94
CA LEU A 40 23.97 15.86 12.53
C LEU A 40 22.89 16.01 13.60
N LEU A 41 21.83 15.20 13.52
CA LEU A 41 20.75 15.16 14.50
C LEU A 41 21.01 13.98 15.44
N GLY A 42 21.77 14.26 16.51
CA GLY A 42 22.41 13.23 17.33
C GLY A 42 23.70 12.72 16.70
N ALA A 43 24.67 12.37 17.56
CA ALA A 43 25.91 11.73 17.16
C ALA A 43 26.46 10.90 18.32
N THR A 44 27.49 10.09 18.10
CA THR A 44 28.31 9.50 19.17
C THR A 44 29.63 10.26 19.26
N ILE A 45 30.17 10.43 20.47
CA ILE A 45 31.50 11.04 20.66
C ILE A 45 32.42 10.00 21.33
N TRP A 46 33.56 9.71 20.70
CA TRP A 46 34.54 8.79 21.27
C TRP A 46 35.12 9.32 22.59
N HIS A 47 35.26 8.44 23.58
CA HIS A 47 35.92 8.68 24.87
C HIS A 47 35.27 9.67 25.85
N LYS A 48 34.01 10.07 25.67
CA LYS A 48 33.26 10.86 26.65
C LYS A 48 32.08 10.09 27.22
N LYS A 49 31.92 10.11 28.55
CA LYS A 49 30.66 9.68 29.17
C LYS A 49 29.56 10.68 28.79
N HIS A 50 28.30 10.26 28.76
CA HIS A 50 27.14 11.11 28.42
C HIS A 50 27.05 12.41 29.26
N THR A 51 27.75 12.47 30.39
CA THR A 51 27.83 13.61 31.31
C THR A 51 28.83 14.70 30.91
N ASP A 52 29.78 14.43 30.00
CA ASP A 52 30.89 15.36 29.65
C ASP A 52 30.64 16.15 28.35
N TRP A 53 29.37 16.22 27.95
CA TRP A 53 28.94 16.84 26.69
C TRP A 53 28.96 18.36 26.81
N PRO A 54 29.31 19.09 25.72
CA PRO A 54 29.27 20.54 25.72
C PRO A 54 27.87 21.02 26.12
N SER A 55 27.79 21.97 27.06
CA SER A 55 26.53 22.60 27.44
C SER A 55 25.98 23.44 26.28
N GLY A 56 25.09 22.86 25.48
CA GLY A 56 24.39 23.56 24.41
C GLY A 56 23.71 22.62 23.41
N ALA A 57 22.55 23.03 22.88
CA ALA A 57 21.79 22.28 21.88
C ALA A 57 22.48 22.18 20.50
N CYS A 58 23.62 22.84 20.29
CA CYS A 58 24.33 22.91 19.01
C CYS A 58 25.85 23.13 19.17
N PHE A 59 26.69 22.26 18.62
CA PHE A 59 28.16 22.42 18.65
C PHE A 59 28.81 21.97 17.33
N ASP A 60 30.04 22.43 17.07
CA ASP A 60 30.79 22.02 15.87
C ASP A 60 31.29 20.57 16.01
N ALA A 61 31.16 19.76 14.96
CA ALA A 61 31.67 18.40 14.94
C ALA A 61 33.19 18.41 15.12
N SER A 62 33.75 17.35 15.73
CA SER A 62 35.18 17.21 15.94
C SER A 62 35.69 15.90 15.37
N SER A 63 36.99 15.67 15.43
CA SER A 63 37.57 14.37 15.07
C SER A 63 37.13 13.22 15.98
N ALA A 64 36.47 13.53 17.09
CA ALA A 64 35.89 12.56 18.00
C ALA A 64 34.39 12.29 17.72
N THR A 65 33.77 12.97 16.74
CA THR A 65 32.35 12.84 16.39
C THR A 65 32.15 11.73 15.34
N PHE A 66 31.34 10.73 15.65
CA PHE A 66 31.09 9.55 14.82
C PHE A 66 29.64 9.08 14.95
N GLY A 67 29.06 8.51 13.89
CA GLY A 67 27.67 8.08 13.85
C GLY A 67 26.70 9.26 13.88
N ALA A 68 25.57 9.11 13.20
CA ALA A 68 24.46 10.06 13.26
C ALA A 68 23.18 9.35 12.84
N PHE A 69 22.15 9.40 13.67
CA PHE A 69 20.86 8.76 13.38
C PHE A 69 20.08 9.49 12.28
N ALA A 70 20.33 10.79 12.12
CA ALA A 70 19.85 11.55 10.99
C ALA A 70 20.79 12.71 10.65
N LEU A 71 20.72 13.14 9.39
CA LEU A 71 21.52 14.21 8.81
C LEU A 71 20.61 15.20 8.10
N PHE A 72 20.99 16.47 8.16
CA PHE A 72 20.49 17.50 7.29
C PHE A 72 21.66 18.05 6.46
N LEU A 73 21.56 17.91 5.14
CA LEU A 73 22.62 18.21 4.18
C LEU A 73 22.18 19.32 3.25
N LYS A 74 22.93 20.44 3.22
CA LYS A 74 22.77 21.48 2.20
C LYS A 74 23.46 21.08 0.90
N ARG A 75 22.97 21.59 -0.22
CA ARG A 75 23.49 21.29 -1.57
C ARG A 75 25.00 21.47 -1.72
N VAL A 76 25.57 22.46 -1.06
CA VAL A 76 27.02 22.73 -1.05
C VAL A 76 27.86 21.55 -0.54
N SER A 77 27.27 20.68 0.30
CA SER A 77 27.95 19.51 0.85
C SER A 77 27.99 18.30 -0.11
N TYR A 78 27.12 18.24 -1.12
CA TYR A 78 26.87 17.00 -1.88
C TYR A 78 28.07 16.57 -2.70
N ARG A 79 28.63 17.47 -3.50
CA ARG A 79 29.76 17.16 -4.39
C ARG A 79 31.01 16.77 -3.58
N PRO A 80 31.39 17.48 -2.51
CA PRO A 80 32.47 17.04 -1.61
C PRO A 80 32.25 15.65 -0.99
N ILE A 81 31.02 15.32 -0.55
CA ILE A 81 30.70 13.98 -0.02
C ILE A 81 30.86 12.91 -1.11
N LEU A 82 30.31 13.14 -2.30
CA LEU A 82 30.40 12.19 -3.42
C LEU A 82 31.85 11.97 -3.87
N GLN A 83 32.65 13.03 -3.95
CA GLN A 83 34.08 12.94 -4.26
C GLN A 83 34.84 12.11 -3.22
N TRP A 84 34.52 12.30 -1.93
CA TRP A 84 35.13 11.52 -0.85
C TRP A 84 34.79 10.03 -0.95
N LEU A 85 33.53 9.70 -1.25
CA LEU A 85 33.09 8.32 -1.47
C LEU A 85 33.76 7.67 -2.69
N GLN A 86 33.87 8.41 -3.80
CA GLN A 86 34.50 7.93 -5.04
C GLN A 86 36.02 7.76 -4.92
N ALA A 87 36.66 8.49 -4.01
CA ALA A 87 38.10 8.38 -3.78
C ALA A 87 38.53 7.05 -3.13
N GLY A 88 37.58 6.18 -2.74
CA GLY A 88 37.88 4.82 -2.25
C GLY A 88 38.72 4.81 -0.97
N THR A 89 38.47 5.75 -0.07
CA THR A 89 39.25 5.87 1.17
C THR A 89 39.07 4.66 2.10
N PRO A 90 40.14 4.16 2.75
CA PRO A 90 40.04 3.07 3.72
C PRO A 90 39.47 3.53 5.08
N LYS A 91 39.07 4.80 5.21
CA LYS A 91 38.54 5.36 6.46
C LYS A 91 37.03 5.09 6.59
N PRO A 92 36.52 4.83 7.81
CA PRO A 92 35.08 4.73 8.07
C PRO A 92 34.31 5.97 7.59
N PHE A 93 33.02 5.80 7.25
CA PHE A 93 32.19 6.85 6.66
C PHE A 93 32.19 8.16 7.45
N ASP A 94 32.19 8.11 8.77
CA ASP A 94 32.21 9.28 9.66
C ASP A 94 33.39 10.24 9.43
N HIS A 95 34.49 9.75 8.85
CA HIS A 95 35.62 10.62 8.49
C HIS A 95 35.29 11.62 7.37
N VAL A 96 34.15 11.43 6.68
CA VAL A 96 33.64 12.40 5.72
C VAL A 96 33.42 13.76 6.38
N TYR A 97 32.94 13.81 7.63
CA TYR A 97 32.67 15.08 8.31
C TYR A 97 33.94 15.92 8.49
N ARG A 98 35.04 15.27 8.87
CA ARG A 98 36.35 15.93 8.97
C ARG A 98 36.85 16.42 7.60
N HIS A 99 36.64 15.62 6.56
CA HIS A 99 36.99 16.00 5.20
C HIS A 99 36.22 17.24 4.71
N LEU A 100 34.92 17.33 5.06
CA LEU A 100 34.09 18.50 4.75
C LEU A 100 34.59 19.75 5.49
N GLN A 101 34.95 19.62 6.78
CA GLN A 101 35.53 20.72 7.55
C GLN A 101 36.84 21.23 6.96
N GLN A 102 37.72 20.33 6.47
CA GLN A 102 38.95 20.71 5.75
C GLN A 102 38.69 21.46 4.44
N LYS A 103 37.47 21.33 3.88
CA LYS A 103 36.99 22.08 2.71
C LYS A 103 36.20 23.33 3.11
N ASN A 104 36.35 23.81 4.35
CA ASN A 104 35.67 24.97 4.91
C ASN A 104 34.13 24.86 4.93
N LEU A 105 33.60 23.63 4.96
CA LEU A 105 32.16 23.41 5.19
C LEU A 105 31.89 23.26 6.68
N SER A 106 30.83 23.91 7.14
CA SER A 106 30.38 23.84 8.53
C SER A 106 29.67 22.52 8.79
N VAL A 107 30.24 21.70 9.69
CA VAL A 107 29.64 20.46 10.18
C VAL A 107 29.32 20.64 11.66
N ARG A 108 28.04 20.55 12.02
CA ARG A 108 27.54 20.78 13.38
C ARG A 108 26.69 19.62 13.85
N VAL A 109 26.60 19.46 15.16
CA VAL A 109 25.76 18.47 15.83
C VAL A 109 24.71 19.23 16.62
N ALA A 110 23.44 18.95 16.33
CA ALA A 110 22.34 19.31 17.21
C ALA A 110 22.21 18.21 18.27
N PHE A 111 22.26 18.62 19.53
CA PHE A 111 22.04 17.72 20.67
C PHE A 111 21.02 18.29 21.69
N PRO A 112 19.75 18.57 21.29
CA PRO A 112 18.66 18.81 22.25
C PRO A 112 18.04 17.47 22.71
N PRO A 113 17.13 17.47 23.72
CA PRO A 113 16.40 16.25 24.09
C PRO A 113 15.55 15.77 22.91
N PHE A 114 16.05 14.72 22.25
CA PHE A 114 15.32 13.75 21.42
C PHE A 114 14.53 14.31 20.22
N LEU A 115 15.21 14.98 19.28
CA LEU A 115 14.66 15.21 17.94
C LEU A 115 14.45 13.90 17.16
N VAL A 116 15.41 12.99 17.28
CA VAL A 116 15.42 11.69 16.60
C VAL A 116 15.76 10.65 17.66
N ILE A 117 14.95 9.59 17.70
CA ILE A 117 15.06 8.49 18.66
C ILE A 117 15.58 7.26 17.90
N PRO A 118 16.68 6.64 18.35
CA PRO A 118 17.12 5.37 17.78
C PRO A 118 16.19 4.24 18.21
N ASP A 119 15.81 3.36 17.28
CA ASP A 119 15.14 2.11 17.60
C ASP A 119 16.12 1.14 18.28
N ILE A 120 15.95 1.01 19.59
CA ILE A 120 16.84 0.22 20.46
C ILE A 120 16.62 -1.30 20.33
N SER A 121 15.61 -1.73 19.56
CA SER A 121 15.37 -3.15 19.30
C SER A 121 16.28 -3.73 18.21
N HIS A 122 16.97 -2.88 17.44
CA HIS A 122 17.88 -3.28 16.38
C HIS A 122 19.34 -3.40 16.89
N PRO A 123 19.97 -4.60 16.83
CA PRO A 123 21.37 -4.78 17.20
C PRO A 123 22.31 -4.13 16.17
N SER A 124 23.11 -3.15 16.58
CA SER A 124 24.12 -2.54 15.69
C SER A 124 25.19 -3.55 15.29
N LEU A 125 25.38 -3.77 13.99
CA LEU A 125 26.40 -4.67 13.43
C LEU A 125 27.85 -4.15 13.60
N ILE A 126 28.02 -2.90 14.06
CA ILE A 126 29.32 -2.23 14.12
C ILE A 126 29.92 -2.26 15.54
N ASN A 127 29.12 -2.37 16.60
CA ASN A 127 29.64 -2.47 17.97
C ASN A 127 28.64 -3.05 18.98
N ASN A 128 28.86 -4.28 19.43
CA ASN A 128 28.00 -5.01 20.38
C ASN A 128 28.26 -4.65 21.87
N LYS A 129 29.05 -3.60 22.16
CA LYS A 129 29.42 -3.20 23.53
C LYS A 129 28.84 -1.84 23.98
N ARG A 130 27.73 -1.38 23.39
CA ARG A 130 26.99 -0.23 23.95
C ARG A 130 26.23 -0.67 25.20
N SER A 131 26.93 -0.71 26.34
CA SER A 131 26.37 -1.00 27.65
C SER A 131 25.87 0.28 28.35
N ASP A 132 24.60 0.24 28.75
CA ASP A 132 24.09 0.63 30.08
C ASP A 132 23.70 2.07 30.42
N ILE A 133 23.34 2.96 29.47
CA ILE A 133 22.47 4.10 29.82
C ILE A 133 21.58 4.49 28.62
N GLN A 134 20.34 3.98 28.59
CA GLN A 134 19.27 4.53 27.75
C GLN A 134 18.07 4.83 28.65
N PHE A 135 17.59 6.08 28.60
CA PHE A 135 16.44 6.55 29.37
C PHE A 135 15.17 5.93 28.81
N ASP A 136 14.46 5.19 29.67
CA ASP A 136 13.11 4.73 29.42
C ASP A 136 12.18 5.95 29.49
N ILE A 137 11.70 6.44 28.34
CA ILE A 137 10.78 7.58 28.29
C ILE A 137 9.35 7.04 28.35
N GLN A 138 8.69 7.24 29.50
CA GLN A 138 7.24 7.08 29.61
C GLN A 138 6.55 8.14 28.73
N CYS A 139 5.85 7.68 27.69
CA CYS A 139 5.00 8.52 26.86
C CYS A 139 3.84 9.14 27.68
N PRO A 140 3.59 10.45 27.59
CA PRO A 140 2.40 11.06 28.18
C PRO A 140 1.13 10.55 27.48
N GLN A 141 0.09 10.29 28.27
CA GLN A 141 -1.24 9.89 27.80
C GLN A 141 -1.80 10.93 26.81
N ASP A 142 -2.29 10.42 25.68
CA ASP A 142 -2.66 11.18 24.49
C ASP A 142 -4.01 11.93 24.64
N ASP A 143 -4.08 13.13 24.07
CA ASP A 143 -5.34 13.71 23.57
C ASP A 143 -5.63 13.10 22.18
N GLU A 144 -6.86 12.59 22.02
CA GLU A 144 -7.30 11.64 20.99
C GLU A 144 -7.11 12.09 19.53
N LEU A 145 -6.07 11.57 18.86
CA LEU A 145 -6.13 11.28 17.42
C LEU A 145 -6.89 9.95 17.24
N PRO A 146 -7.77 9.80 16.23
CA PRO A 146 -8.58 8.60 16.11
C PRO A 146 -7.67 7.38 15.85
N GLU A 147 -7.59 6.47 16.83
CA GLU A 147 -6.79 5.24 16.84
C GLU A 147 -6.71 4.61 15.45
N LYS A 148 -5.51 4.41 14.89
CA LYS A 148 -5.38 3.61 13.65
C LYS A 148 -5.96 2.23 13.93
N MET A 149 -6.77 1.70 13.02
CA MET A 149 -7.22 0.30 13.16
C MET A 149 -6.00 -0.62 13.20
N PRO A 150 -6.07 -1.73 13.96
CA PRO A 150 -4.93 -2.61 14.14
C PRO A 150 -4.45 -3.12 12.78
N ILE A 151 -3.14 -3.02 12.54
CA ILE A 151 -2.51 -3.56 11.34
C ILE A 151 -2.75 -5.08 11.34
N VAL A 152 -3.10 -5.65 10.18
CA VAL A 152 -3.19 -7.10 10.01
C VAL A 152 -1.78 -7.67 9.90
N HIS A 153 -1.15 -7.97 11.05
CA HIS A 153 0.24 -8.41 11.12
C HIS A 153 0.50 -9.76 10.42
N GLU A 154 -0.53 -10.58 10.24
CA GLU A 154 -0.49 -11.85 9.50
C GLU A 154 -0.07 -11.64 8.03
N ALA A 155 -0.21 -10.41 7.52
CA ALA A 155 0.21 -9.96 6.20
C ALA A 155 1.72 -9.66 6.07
N SER A 156 2.56 -10.00 7.05
CA SER A 156 3.98 -9.60 7.05
C SER A 156 4.94 -10.64 6.47
N LEU A 157 4.47 -11.87 6.24
CA LEU A 157 5.33 -13.02 5.99
C LEU A 157 5.58 -13.20 4.47
N LYS A 158 6.87 -13.31 4.09
CA LYS A 158 7.29 -13.63 2.72
C LYS A 158 7.01 -15.11 2.42
N PHE A 159 5.85 -15.42 1.86
CA PHE A 159 5.52 -16.77 1.40
C PHE A 159 6.05 -17.07 -0.01
N PRO A 160 6.27 -18.35 -0.36
CA PRO A 160 6.45 -18.73 -1.75
C PRO A 160 5.19 -18.36 -2.55
N TRP A 161 5.41 -17.55 -3.58
CA TRP A 161 4.38 -17.06 -4.51
C TRP A 161 3.89 -18.20 -5.42
N ASN A 162 2.92 -18.99 -4.94
CA ASN A 162 2.36 -20.13 -5.67
C ASN A 162 0.89 -20.33 -5.29
N ASP A 163 0.03 -20.51 -6.29
CA ASP A 163 -1.42 -20.66 -6.13
C ASP A 163 -1.89 -22.10 -5.94
N THR A 164 -0.98 -23.09 -6.01
CA THR A 164 -1.28 -24.49 -5.68
C THR A 164 -1.07 -24.80 -4.20
N ILE A 165 -0.55 -23.85 -3.42
CA ILE A 165 -0.29 -24.05 -2.00
C ILE A 165 -1.58 -23.83 -1.23
N GLU A 166 -2.09 -24.93 -0.65
CA GLU A 166 -3.12 -24.86 0.37
C GLU A 166 -2.60 -24.08 1.57
N LEU A 167 -3.20 -22.91 1.82
CA LEU A 167 -2.84 -22.01 2.89
C LEU A 167 -4.11 -21.38 3.45
N ILE A 168 -4.16 -21.19 4.76
CA ILE A 168 -5.09 -20.29 5.45
C ILE A 168 -4.32 -19.03 5.85
N TYR A 169 -4.79 -17.87 5.42
CA TYR A 169 -4.02 -16.63 5.54
C TYR A 169 -4.44 -15.75 6.71
N THR A 170 -5.72 -15.45 6.80
CA THR A 170 -6.23 -14.51 7.79
C THR A 170 -7.60 -14.94 8.28
N SER A 171 -7.96 -14.46 9.46
CA SER A 171 -9.29 -14.58 9.99
C SER A 171 -10.04 -13.26 9.92
N ALA A 172 -11.26 -13.25 9.37
CA ALA A 172 -12.16 -12.11 9.59
C ALA A 172 -13.06 -12.38 10.81
N PRO A 173 -13.20 -11.38 11.70
CA PRO A 173 -14.03 -11.48 12.88
C PRO A 173 -15.52 -11.57 12.52
N GLU A 174 -16.30 -12.29 13.32
CA GLU A 174 -17.77 -12.16 13.34
C GLU A 174 -18.22 -11.84 14.78
N PRO A 175 -19.13 -10.86 14.98
CA PRO A 175 -19.70 -10.56 16.29
C PRO A 175 -20.48 -11.71 16.94
N SER A 176 -20.81 -12.75 16.17
CA SER A 176 -21.80 -13.77 16.49
C SER A 176 -21.24 -15.07 17.08
N GLY A 177 -19.98 -15.08 17.52
CA GLY A 177 -19.31 -16.30 18.01
C GLY A 177 -18.83 -17.22 16.88
N PHE A 178 -18.49 -16.62 15.75
CA PHE A 178 -17.95 -17.31 14.58
C PHE A 178 -16.66 -16.62 14.12
N ILE A 179 -15.91 -17.31 13.28
CA ILE A 179 -14.71 -16.77 12.66
C ILE A 179 -14.60 -17.25 11.22
N TRP A 180 -14.37 -16.32 10.29
CA TRP A 180 -14.10 -16.65 8.90
C TRP A 180 -12.62 -16.90 8.72
N LEU A 181 -12.24 -18.02 8.13
CA LEU A 181 -10.89 -18.29 7.65
C LEU A 181 -10.88 -18.21 6.13
N PHE A 182 -9.84 -17.59 5.56
CA PHE A 182 -9.69 -17.51 4.10
C PHE A 182 -8.53 -18.37 3.63
N GLY A 183 -8.78 -19.12 2.57
CA GLY A 183 -7.78 -19.99 1.98
C GLY A 183 -7.83 -20.01 0.46
N GLN A 184 -6.88 -20.74 -0.11
CA GLN A 184 -6.79 -21.00 -1.54
C GLN A 184 -6.32 -22.42 -1.77
N GLY A 185 -6.79 -23.07 -2.83
CA GLY A 185 -6.38 -24.41 -3.23
C GLY A 185 -6.97 -25.55 -2.39
N VAL A 186 -7.87 -25.26 -1.45
CA VAL A 186 -8.52 -26.30 -0.63
C VAL A 186 -9.64 -26.95 -1.43
N VAL A 187 -9.47 -28.23 -1.78
CA VAL A 187 -10.42 -29.02 -2.59
C VAL A 187 -10.91 -30.25 -1.82
N GLY A 188 -12.12 -30.72 -2.10
CA GLY A 188 -12.70 -31.90 -1.45
C GLY A 188 -14.17 -31.75 -1.08
N GLN A 189 -14.64 -32.57 -0.16
CA GLN A 189 -16.01 -32.54 0.39
C GLN A 189 -16.00 -31.92 1.78
N THR A 190 -16.94 -31.01 2.05
CA THR A 190 -17.02 -30.28 3.34
C THR A 190 -17.33 -31.19 4.52
N GLU A 191 -17.94 -32.34 4.29
CA GLU A 191 -18.23 -33.34 5.34
C GLU A 191 -16.97 -33.91 6.01
N HIS A 192 -15.83 -33.84 5.31
CA HIS A 192 -14.52 -34.25 5.84
C HIS A 192 -13.73 -33.07 6.41
N MET A 193 -14.28 -31.86 6.40
CA MET A 193 -13.59 -30.65 6.83
C MET A 193 -14.01 -30.23 8.23
N PHE A 194 -13.04 -29.84 9.05
CA PHE A 194 -13.28 -29.24 10.35
C PHE A 194 -12.24 -28.16 10.65
N CYS A 195 -12.53 -27.30 11.62
CA CYS A 195 -11.64 -26.21 11.99
C CYS A 195 -10.74 -26.65 13.15
N LEU A 196 -9.47 -26.27 13.11
CA LEU A 196 -8.52 -26.41 14.20
C LEU A 196 -8.13 -25.00 14.65
N LEU A 197 -8.72 -24.55 15.75
CA LEU A 197 -8.51 -23.23 16.34
C LEU A 197 -7.65 -23.38 17.59
N GLY A 198 -6.41 -22.90 17.54
CA GLY A 198 -5.39 -23.22 18.54
C GLY A 198 -5.11 -24.73 18.56
N ARG A 199 -5.45 -25.38 19.68
CA ARG A 199 -5.35 -26.84 19.84
C ARG A 199 -6.70 -27.56 19.77
N GLN A 200 -7.77 -26.85 19.47
CA GLN A 200 -9.13 -27.39 19.56
C GLN A 200 -9.76 -27.64 18.20
N ARG A 201 -10.40 -28.80 18.11
CA ARG A 201 -11.22 -29.17 16.96
C ARG A 201 -12.62 -28.59 17.13
N THR A 202 -13.05 -27.74 16.19
CA THR A 202 -14.38 -27.14 16.14
C THR A 202 -15.09 -27.47 14.83
N SER A 203 -16.42 -27.37 14.81
CA SER A 203 -17.21 -27.64 13.62
C SER A 203 -17.09 -26.53 12.58
N LEU A 204 -17.01 -26.93 11.31
CA LEU A 204 -17.17 -26.05 10.16
C LEU A 204 -18.66 -25.85 9.93
N LYS A 205 -19.15 -24.61 10.06
CA LYS A 205 -20.56 -24.26 9.81
C LYS A 205 -20.86 -24.16 8.32
N GLU A 206 -19.96 -23.52 7.58
CA GLU A 206 -20.14 -23.27 6.16
C GLU A 206 -18.79 -23.13 5.46
N ALA A 207 -18.71 -23.50 4.18
CA ALA A 207 -17.60 -23.13 3.32
C ALA A 207 -18.11 -22.64 1.97
N LYS A 208 -17.45 -21.62 1.43
CA LYS A 208 -17.77 -21.01 0.13
C LYS A 208 -16.71 -21.34 -0.90
N LYS A 209 -17.17 -21.66 -2.11
CA LYS A 209 -16.31 -21.96 -3.25
C LYS A 209 -16.06 -20.75 -4.13
N SER A 210 -14.89 -20.72 -4.75
CA SER A 210 -14.65 -19.92 -5.95
C SER A 210 -15.47 -20.48 -7.10
N THR A 211 -16.21 -19.61 -7.78
CA THR A 211 -16.88 -19.93 -9.05
C THR A 211 -15.92 -20.10 -10.21
N ILE A 212 -14.68 -19.59 -10.07
CA ILE A 212 -13.67 -19.60 -11.12
C ILE A 212 -12.78 -20.84 -11.04
N PHE A 213 -12.36 -21.21 -9.83
CA PHE A 213 -11.36 -22.26 -9.60
C PHE A 213 -11.94 -23.53 -8.97
N ASN A 214 -13.22 -23.50 -8.52
CA ASN A 214 -13.90 -24.61 -7.84
C ASN A 214 -13.19 -25.13 -6.57
N ASP A 215 -12.31 -24.33 -5.99
CA ASP A 215 -11.71 -24.51 -4.66
C ASP A 215 -12.50 -23.74 -3.59
N TYR A 216 -12.40 -24.16 -2.33
CA TYR A 216 -12.96 -23.42 -1.20
C TYR A 216 -12.06 -22.25 -0.82
N ILE A 217 -12.67 -21.08 -0.67
CA ILE A 217 -11.94 -19.82 -0.44
C ILE A 217 -12.26 -19.13 0.89
N ALA A 218 -13.39 -19.48 1.50
CA ALA A 218 -13.82 -18.94 2.78
C ALA A 218 -14.50 -20.03 3.61
N PHE A 219 -14.18 -20.11 4.90
CA PHE A 219 -14.61 -21.14 5.83
C PHE A 219 -15.13 -20.49 7.10
N LEU A 220 -16.39 -20.75 7.47
CA LEU A 220 -17.00 -20.23 8.69
C LEU A 220 -16.90 -21.28 9.80
N CYS A 221 -16.11 -20.98 10.82
CA CYS A 221 -15.87 -21.87 11.95
C CYS A 221 -16.66 -21.39 13.18
N HIS A 222 -17.19 -22.34 13.97
CA HIS A 222 -17.71 -22.03 15.31
C HIS A 222 -16.55 -21.66 16.26
N LEU A 223 -16.72 -20.56 17.00
CA LEU A 223 -15.81 -20.15 18.05
C LEU A 223 -16.35 -20.67 19.40
N SER A 224 -15.82 -21.81 19.87
CA SER A 224 -16.34 -22.52 21.05
C SER A 224 -15.66 -22.16 22.38
N GLN A 225 -14.50 -21.50 22.36
CA GLN A 225 -13.75 -21.04 23.55
C GLN A 225 -13.03 -19.71 23.30
N GLU A 226 -12.59 -19.05 24.38
CA GLU A 226 -11.69 -17.89 24.32
C GLU A 226 -10.33 -18.33 23.77
N LEU A 227 -10.01 -17.89 22.56
CA LEU A 227 -8.69 -18.08 21.95
C LEU A 227 -7.68 -17.13 22.59
N GLU A 228 -6.43 -17.56 22.68
CA GLU A 228 -5.33 -16.69 23.13
C GLU A 228 -4.70 -15.97 21.94
N PHE A 229 -4.23 -14.74 22.17
CA PHE A 229 -3.50 -13.99 21.15
C PHE A 229 -2.34 -14.82 20.60
N GLY A 230 -2.29 -14.99 19.27
CA GLY A 230 -1.29 -15.79 18.59
C GLY A 230 -1.66 -17.26 18.38
N ASP A 231 -2.84 -17.73 18.78
CA ASP A 231 -3.29 -19.09 18.48
C ASP A 231 -3.40 -19.33 16.96
N LYS A 232 -2.88 -20.46 16.47
CA LYS A 232 -2.94 -20.82 15.05
C LYS A 232 -4.37 -21.22 14.66
N LEU A 233 -4.87 -20.67 13.56
CA LEU A 233 -6.22 -20.96 13.06
C LEU A 233 -6.13 -21.67 11.72
N THR A 234 -6.65 -22.87 11.58
CA THR A 234 -6.57 -23.60 10.30
C THR A 234 -7.75 -24.51 10.04
N ILE A 235 -7.79 -25.08 8.84
CA ILE A 235 -8.73 -26.12 8.42
C ILE A 235 -7.99 -27.46 8.35
N VAL A 236 -8.69 -28.52 8.72
CA VAL A 236 -8.28 -29.90 8.45
C VAL A 236 -9.23 -30.47 7.42
N ASN A 237 -8.69 -31.14 6.41
CA ASN A 237 -9.42 -31.78 5.32
C ASN A 237 -9.09 -33.27 5.31
N GLY A 238 -10.01 -34.10 5.82
CA GLY A 238 -9.72 -35.50 6.13
C GLY A 238 -8.65 -35.60 7.22
N GLU A 239 -7.51 -36.22 6.90
CA GLU A 239 -6.36 -36.34 7.80
C GLU A 239 -5.32 -35.21 7.61
N LYS A 240 -5.48 -34.39 6.56
CA LYS A 240 -4.51 -33.36 6.19
C LYS A 240 -4.81 -32.05 6.90
N ILE A 241 -3.85 -31.57 7.70
CA ILE A 241 -3.88 -30.21 8.26
C ILE A 241 -3.41 -29.24 7.18
N VAL A 242 -4.26 -28.28 6.81
CA VAL A 242 -3.92 -27.24 5.84
C VAL A 242 -2.88 -26.29 6.46
N ASN A 243 -1.89 -25.86 5.67
CA ASN A 243 -0.91 -24.88 6.16
C ASN A 243 -1.62 -23.59 6.54
N SER A 244 -1.15 -22.90 7.58
CA SER A 244 -1.81 -21.67 8.02
C SER A 244 -0.89 -20.68 8.69
N VAL A 245 -1.13 -19.42 8.33
CA VAL A 245 -0.47 -18.23 8.85
C VAL A 245 -1.46 -17.32 9.56
N ALA A 246 -2.75 -17.66 9.49
CA ALA A 246 -3.77 -17.05 10.32
C ALA A 246 -3.45 -17.34 11.79
N ARG A 247 -3.50 -16.26 12.57
CA ARG A 247 -3.29 -16.26 14.01
C ARG A 247 -4.44 -15.49 14.64
N TYR A 248 -4.88 -15.91 15.81
CA TYR A 248 -5.91 -15.18 16.52
C TYR A 248 -5.37 -13.86 17.03
N ASN A 249 -6.04 -12.76 16.68
CA ASN A 249 -5.77 -11.45 17.23
C ASN A 249 -7.07 -10.84 17.77
N PRO A 250 -7.26 -10.73 19.09
CA PRO A 250 -8.51 -10.23 19.67
C PRO A 250 -8.78 -8.76 19.32
N GLN A 251 -7.74 -7.97 18.97
CA GLN A 251 -7.93 -6.59 18.52
C GLN A 251 -8.66 -6.52 17.18
N HIS A 252 -8.51 -7.53 16.32
CA HIS A 252 -9.31 -7.64 15.10
C HIS A 252 -10.76 -8.03 15.40
N HIS A 253 -11.07 -8.59 16.59
CA HIS A 253 -12.41 -9.05 16.97
C HIS A 253 -13.24 -8.03 17.74
N GLN A 254 -12.74 -6.81 17.91
CA GLN A 254 -13.51 -5.76 18.57
C GLN A 254 -14.70 -5.35 17.70
N THR A 255 -15.90 -5.39 18.28
CA THR A 255 -17.13 -5.02 17.61
C THR A 255 -17.16 -3.51 17.35
N ILE A 256 -16.90 -3.12 16.10
CA ILE A 256 -17.06 -1.74 15.68
C ILE A 256 -18.56 -1.44 15.57
N LYS A 257 -19.08 -0.61 16.49
CA LYS A 257 -20.52 -0.29 16.56
C LYS A 257 -21.04 0.48 15.34
N LYS A 258 -20.17 1.19 14.61
CA LYS A 258 -20.51 1.97 13.40
C LYS A 258 -19.32 2.04 12.43
N PRO A 259 -19.54 1.94 11.10
CA PRO A 259 -18.48 2.10 10.12
C PRO A 259 -17.74 3.44 10.30
N ARG A 260 -16.40 3.37 10.32
CA ARG A 260 -15.52 4.54 10.47
C ARG A 260 -15.50 5.41 9.21
N TYR A 261 -15.50 4.75 8.05
CA TYR A 261 -15.39 5.36 6.74
C TYR A 261 -16.72 5.23 6.01
N PHE A 262 -17.07 6.21 5.19
CA PHE A 262 -18.27 6.12 4.36
C PHE A 262 -17.95 5.48 3.01
N LEU A 263 -16.83 5.83 2.38
CA LEU A 263 -16.46 5.31 1.06
C LEU A 263 -15.00 4.84 1.03
N CYS A 264 -14.81 3.55 0.77
CA CYS A 264 -13.50 2.93 0.63
C CYS A 264 -13.25 2.49 -0.82
N PHE A 265 -11.97 2.45 -1.24
CA PHE A 265 -11.56 1.87 -2.51
C PHE A 265 -10.67 0.66 -2.22
N VAL A 266 -11.06 -0.52 -2.69
CA VAL A 266 -10.24 -1.73 -2.66
C VAL A 266 -9.72 -2.05 -4.05
N THR A 267 -8.42 -2.28 -4.15
CA THR A 267 -7.75 -2.74 -5.38
C THR A 267 -6.72 -3.82 -5.08
N THR A 268 -6.29 -4.55 -6.11
CA THR A 268 -5.20 -5.53 -6.03
C THR A 268 -4.12 -5.17 -7.03
N ILE A 269 -2.84 -5.25 -6.64
CA ILE A 269 -1.75 -4.84 -7.52
C ILE A 269 -0.58 -5.82 -7.50
N LYS A 270 0.15 -5.87 -8.63
CA LYS A 270 1.43 -6.56 -8.78
C LYS A 270 2.33 -5.69 -9.64
N ASN A 271 3.43 -5.20 -9.07
CA ASN A 271 4.42 -4.38 -9.77
C ASN A 271 3.81 -3.15 -10.49
N MET A 272 2.95 -2.41 -9.79
CA MET A 272 2.27 -1.20 -10.29
C MET A 272 2.47 0.04 -9.41
N ALA A 273 3.51 0.07 -8.58
CA ALA A 273 3.79 1.20 -7.69
C ALA A 273 3.92 2.54 -8.43
N TYR A 274 4.34 2.54 -9.70
CA TYR A 274 4.43 3.74 -10.55
C TYR A 274 3.08 4.49 -10.72
N LEU A 275 1.94 3.82 -10.51
CA LEU A 275 0.61 4.39 -10.69
C LEU A 275 -0.07 4.81 -9.38
N VAL A 276 0.41 4.30 -8.24
CA VAL A 276 -0.28 4.42 -6.95
C VAL A 276 -0.42 5.87 -6.51
N ASP A 277 0.60 6.73 -6.70
CA ASP A 277 0.51 8.16 -6.32
C ASP A 277 -0.61 8.89 -7.05
N GLU A 278 -0.70 8.71 -8.37
CA GLU A 278 -1.71 9.37 -9.19
C GLU A 278 -3.12 8.87 -8.85
N TRP A 279 -3.27 7.55 -8.69
CA TRP A 279 -4.52 6.93 -8.29
C TRP A 279 -4.95 7.38 -6.89
N TYR A 280 -4.05 7.37 -5.91
CA TYR A 280 -4.32 7.74 -4.53
C TYR A 280 -4.75 9.21 -4.41
N GLU A 281 -3.97 10.13 -4.97
CA GLU A 281 -4.24 11.56 -4.90
C GLU A 281 -5.57 11.93 -5.56
N TYR A 282 -5.87 11.32 -6.71
CA TYR A 282 -7.13 11.56 -7.41
C TYR A 282 -8.32 11.06 -6.58
N HIS A 283 -8.30 9.80 -6.13
CA HIS A 283 -9.45 9.19 -5.48
C HIS A 283 -9.75 9.86 -4.12
N ARG A 284 -8.72 10.25 -3.36
CA ARG A 284 -8.92 11.08 -2.16
C ARG A 284 -9.70 12.36 -2.46
N ARG A 285 -9.31 13.09 -3.50
CA ARG A 285 -9.93 14.38 -3.83
C ARG A 285 -11.38 14.27 -4.32
N VAL A 286 -11.75 13.15 -4.93
CA VAL A 286 -13.14 12.91 -5.32
C VAL A 286 -13.97 12.27 -4.20
N GLY A 287 -13.41 12.07 -3.01
CA GLY A 287 -14.16 11.78 -1.78
C GLY A 287 -14.09 10.35 -1.27
N PHE A 288 -13.06 9.58 -1.65
CA PHE A 288 -12.74 8.33 -0.98
C PHE A 288 -12.05 8.61 0.36
N ASP A 289 -12.57 8.02 1.43
CA ASP A 289 -12.08 8.22 2.81
C ASP A 289 -10.86 7.34 3.11
N HIS A 290 -10.82 6.15 2.51
CA HIS A 290 -9.81 5.15 2.79
C HIS A 290 -9.53 4.29 1.56
N LEU A 291 -8.26 4.04 1.29
CA LEU A 291 -7.80 3.28 0.14
C LEU A 291 -7.06 2.04 0.63
N ILE A 292 -7.37 0.88 0.05
CA ILE A 292 -6.87 -0.42 0.47
C ILE A 292 -6.28 -1.10 -0.76
N ILE A 293 -5.00 -1.43 -0.67
CA ILE A 293 -4.25 -2.13 -1.72
C ILE A 293 -3.91 -3.53 -1.20
N TYR A 294 -4.38 -4.55 -1.91
CA TYR A 294 -3.87 -5.91 -1.77
C TYR A 294 -2.64 -6.05 -2.66
N ASP A 295 -1.45 -6.00 -2.06
CA ASP A 295 -0.19 -6.13 -2.77
C ASP A 295 0.16 -7.60 -2.97
N ASN A 296 0.12 -8.09 -4.21
CA ASN A 296 0.42 -9.47 -4.50
C ASN A 296 1.93 -9.77 -4.60
N ASN A 297 2.66 -9.48 -3.52
CA ASN A 297 4.09 -9.70 -3.41
C ASN A 297 4.89 -8.90 -4.45
N SER A 298 4.60 -7.60 -4.61
CA SER A 298 5.30 -6.76 -5.57
C SER A 298 6.79 -6.65 -5.25
N THR A 299 7.61 -6.55 -6.29
CA THR A 299 9.07 -6.44 -6.22
C THR A 299 9.57 -5.08 -6.70
N ASP A 300 8.66 -4.15 -6.94
CA ASP A 300 8.90 -2.80 -7.46
C ASP A 300 8.97 -1.76 -6.32
N GLY A 301 9.33 -2.19 -5.11
CA GLY A 301 9.55 -1.28 -3.98
C GLY A 301 8.30 -0.54 -3.48
N LEU A 302 7.09 -1.02 -3.79
CA LEU A 302 5.82 -0.44 -3.34
C LEU A 302 5.84 0.01 -1.86
N GLU A 303 6.28 -0.87 -0.97
CA GLU A 303 6.31 -0.61 0.48
C GLU A 303 7.25 0.53 0.87
N ILE A 304 8.36 0.68 0.14
CA ILE A 304 9.34 1.75 0.34
C ILE A 304 8.79 3.07 -0.18
N LEU A 305 8.08 3.04 -1.30
CA LEU A 305 7.52 4.22 -1.96
C LEU A 305 6.27 4.76 -1.25
N PHE A 306 5.50 3.88 -0.59
CA PHE A 306 4.25 4.21 0.06
C PHE A 306 4.24 3.79 1.54
N PRO A 307 5.16 4.33 2.37
CA PRO A 307 5.17 4.03 3.78
C PRO A 307 3.90 4.59 4.44
N ASN A 308 3.27 3.79 5.31
CA ASN A 308 2.21 4.12 6.27
C ASN A 308 1.54 5.50 6.11
N ARG A 309 0.60 5.63 5.17
CA ARG A 309 -0.29 6.82 5.08
C ARG A 309 -1.54 6.57 5.93
N ALA A 310 -2.13 7.62 6.53
CA ALA A 310 -3.26 7.46 7.46
C ALA A 310 -4.52 6.87 6.80
N ASP A 311 -4.67 7.08 5.50
CA ASP A 311 -5.82 6.69 4.67
C ASP A 311 -5.43 5.76 3.51
N LEU A 312 -4.24 5.15 3.57
CA LEU A 312 -3.80 4.09 2.67
C LEU A 312 -3.36 2.88 3.48
N GLU A 313 -3.98 1.74 3.25
CA GLU A 313 -3.59 0.46 3.83
C GLU A 313 -3.08 -0.48 2.75
N ILE A 314 -1.89 -1.04 2.93
CA ILE A 314 -1.29 -2.02 2.02
C ILE A 314 -1.25 -3.37 2.74
N ILE A 315 -2.00 -4.34 2.22
CA ILE A 315 -2.12 -5.70 2.74
C ILE A 315 -1.34 -6.63 1.82
N ARG A 316 -0.25 -7.25 2.29
CA ARG A 316 0.50 -8.19 1.43
C ARG A 316 -0.29 -9.45 1.20
N TRP A 317 -0.65 -9.71 -0.04
CA TRP A 317 -1.45 -10.86 -0.43
C TRP A 317 -0.56 -11.99 -0.99
N PRO A 318 -0.51 -13.17 -0.34
CA PRO A 318 0.54 -14.16 -0.59
C PRO A 318 0.34 -14.97 -1.88
N TRP A 319 -0.90 -15.10 -2.37
CA TRP A 319 -1.22 -16.03 -3.44
C TRP A 319 -1.19 -15.43 -4.83
N ARG A 320 -0.67 -16.16 -5.81
CA ARG A 320 -0.79 -15.78 -7.23
C ARG A 320 -2.24 -15.97 -7.73
N ARG A 321 -2.64 -15.24 -8.77
CA ARG A 321 -3.93 -15.40 -9.48
C ARG A 321 -5.17 -15.29 -8.57
N SER A 322 -5.08 -14.51 -7.50
CA SER A 322 -5.97 -14.61 -6.34
C SER A 322 -6.81 -13.36 -6.08
N GLN A 323 -7.04 -12.53 -7.12
CA GLN A 323 -7.89 -11.33 -7.03
C GLN A 323 -9.28 -11.66 -6.46
N HIS A 324 -9.86 -12.80 -6.83
CA HIS A 324 -11.15 -13.27 -6.33
C HIS A 324 -11.12 -13.48 -4.80
N GLN A 325 -10.07 -14.13 -4.29
CA GLN A 325 -9.86 -14.37 -2.86
C GLN A 325 -9.58 -13.06 -2.11
N ALA A 326 -8.78 -12.17 -2.69
CA ALA A 326 -8.48 -10.86 -2.11
C ALA A 326 -9.74 -10.00 -1.94
N TYR A 327 -10.57 -9.92 -2.98
CA TYR A 327 -11.84 -9.17 -2.91
C TYR A 327 -12.86 -9.85 -1.98
N THR A 328 -12.87 -11.19 -1.94
CA THR A 328 -13.70 -11.94 -0.98
C THR A 328 -13.32 -11.65 0.47
N HIS A 329 -12.02 -11.64 0.77
CA HIS A 329 -11.52 -11.20 2.08
C HIS A 329 -11.88 -9.73 2.36
N ALA A 330 -11.68 -8.86 1.38
CA ALA A 330 -11.94 -7.44 1.51
C ALA A 330 -13.42 -7.09 1.77
N LEU A 331 -14.38 -7.89 1.28
CA LEU A 331 -15.80 -7.74 1.64
C LEU A 331 -16.01 -7.81 3.15
N LEU A 332 -15.39 -8.79 3.81
CA LEU A 332 -15.48 -8.94 5.26
C LEU A 332 -14.62 -7.94 6.00
N PHE A 333 -13.41 -7.72 5.51
CA PHE A 333 -12.48 -6.76 6.09
C PHE A 333 -13.05 -5.34 6.14
N THR A 334 -13.77 -4.92 5.10
CA THR A 334 -14.36 -3.57 5.03
C THR A 334 -15.76 -3.49 5.62
N ARG A 335 -16.36 -4.62 6.01
CA ARG A 335 -17.76 -4.73 6.48
C ARG A 335 -18.10 -3.74 7.59
N ASP A 336 -17.29 -3.71 8.63
CA ASP A 336 -17.49 -2.86 9.80
C ASP A 336 -16.64 -1.59 9.75
N ARG A 337 -15.90 -1.40 8.65
CA ARG A 337 -14.98 -0.26 8.44
C ARG A 337 -15.57 0.79 7.52
N CYS A 338 -16.33 0.36 6.51
CA CYS A 338 -16.76 1.17 5.39
C CYS A 338 -18.27 1.02 5.19
N VAL A 339 -19.00 2.11 4.95
CA VAL A 339 -20.42 2.02 4.55
C VAL A 339 -20.52 1.48 3.12
N TRP A 340 -19.73 2.05 2.21
CA TRP A 340 -19.60 1.64 0.83
C TRP A 340 -18.15 1.29 0.50
N THR A 341 -17.95 0.21 -0.24
CA THR A 341 -16.64 -0.18 -0.75
C THR A 341 -16.70 -0.33 -2.25
N LEU A 342 -15.89 0.43 -2.98
CA LEU A 342 -15.66 0.27 -4.41
C LEU A 342 -14.59 -0.80 -4.64
N PHE A 343 -14.91 -1.79 -5.47
CA PHE A 343 -13.96 -2.77 -5.98
C PHE A 343 -13.62 -2.43 -7.43
N SER A 344 -12.35 -2.10 -7.68
CA SER A 344 -11.89 -1.73 -9.02
C SER A 344 -10.36 -1.84 -9.15
N ASP A 345 -9.88 -1.84 -10.39
CA ASP A 345 -8.46 -1.95 -10.70
C ASP A 345 -7.74 -0.61 -10.48
N LEU A 346 -6.41 -0.65 -10.26
CA LEU A 346 -5.60 0.56 -9.99
C LEU A 346 -5.58 1.53 -11.18
N ASP A 347 -5.82 1.03 -12.39
CA ASP A 347 -5.88 1.78 -13.64
C ASP A 347 -7.30 2.29 -13.98
N VAL A 348 -8.23 2.23 -13.04
CA VAL A 348 -9.58 2.79 -13.15
C VAL A 348 -9.74 4.04 -12.30
N PHE A 349 -10.26 5.10 -12.91
CA PHE A 349 -10.53 6.39 -12.28
C PHE A 349 -12.01 6.71 -12.35
N ILE A 350 -12.71 6.78 -11.22
CA ILE A 350 -14.14 7.12 -11.23
C ILE A 350 -14.31 8.61 -11.50
N PHE A 351 -14.86 8.96 -12.65
CA PHE A 351 -15.13 10.33 -13.09
C PHE A 351 -16.55 10.76 -12.71
N PRO A 352 -16.73 11.60 -11.67
CA PRO A 352 -18.02 12.18 -11.33
C PRO A 352 -18.32 13.34 -12.31
N ARG A 353 -19.31 13.19 -13.20
CA ARG A 353 -19.63 14.23 -14.20
C ARG A 353 -20.66 15.23 -13.71
N SER A 354 -21.64 14.75 -12.94
CA SER A 354 -22.71 15.56 -12.36
C SER A 354 -22.31 16.29 -11.07
N SER A 355 -21.12 16.01 -10.52
CA SER A 355 -20.58 16.57 -9.28
C SER A 355 -19.05 16.56 -9.34
N ASN A 356 -18.36 17.22 -8.41
CA ASN A 356 -16.90 17.05 -8.26
C ASN A 356 -16.54 15.90 -7.30
N SER A 357 -17.53 15.16 -6.77
CA SER A 357 -17.32 14.12 -5.76
C SER A 357 -18.13 12.85 -6.03
N VAL A 358 -17.42 11.73 -6.04
CA VAL A 358 -18.00 10.37 -6.07
C VAL A 358 -18.79 10.10 -4.80
N ARG A 359 -18.29 10.57 -3.65
CA ARG A 359 -18.99 10.47 -2.36
C ARG A 359 -20.39 11.05 -2.44
N SER A 360 -20.52 12.29 -2.93
CA SER A 360 -21.82 12.96 -3.06
C SER A 360 -22.75 12.23 -4.03
N ILE A 361 -22.21 11.67 -5.11
CA ILE A 361 -23.00 10.85 -6.04
C ILE A 361 -23.53 9.61 -5.33
N ILE A 362 -22.69 8.86 -4.62
CA ILE A 362 -23.11 7.67 -3.88
C ILE A 362 -24.15 8.05 -2.81
N GLN A 363 -23.94 9.12 -2.05
CA GLN A 363 -24.91 9.60 -1.05
C GLN A 363 -26.28 9.93 -1.68
N ASN A 364 -26.31 10.58 -2.84
CA ASN A 364 -27.55 10.93 -3.54
C ASN A 364 -28.27 9.72 -4.13
N GLN A 365 -27.52 8.65 -4.46
CA GLN A 365 -28.07 7.43 -5.05
C GLN A 365 -28.38 6.35 -4.01
N ALA A 366 -27.81 6.45 -2.81
CA ALA A 366 -27.97 5.52 -1.69
C ALA A 366 -29.37 5.62 -1.06
N ARG A 367 -30.38 5.15 -1.78
CA ARG A 367 -31.70 4.84 -1.20
C ARG A 367 -31.61 3.57 -0.37
N SER A 368 -32.53 3.40 0.58
CA SER A 368 -32.55 2.26 1.51
C SER A 368 -32.63 0.89 0.84
N ASP A 369 -33.10 0.82 -0.42
CA ASP A 369 -33.20 -0.43 -1.18
C ASP A 369 -31.97 -0.71 -2.06
N ILE A 370 -31.08 0.26 -2.30
CA ILE A 370 -29.93 0.11 -3.19
C ILE A 370 -28.70 -0.34 -2.40
N THR A 371 -28.17 -1.49 -2.78
CA THR A 371 -27.04 -2.14 -2.11
C THR A 371 -25.78 -2.21 -2.97
N GLN A 372 -25.93 -1.98 -4.29
CA GLN A 372 -24.84 -1.91 -5.25
C GLN A 372 -25.05 -0.79 -6.28
N ILE A 373 -23.99 -0.05 -6.55
CA ILE A 373 -23.93 1.01 -7.56
C ILE A 373 -22.78 0.70 -8.51
N SER A 374 -23.11 0.36 -9.74
CA SER A 374 -22.15 0.01 -10.79
C SER A 374 -21.85 1.21 -11.70
N PHE A 375 -20.56 1.38 -12.03
CA PHE A 375 -20.03 2.38 -12.94
C PHE A 375 -19.59 1.68 -14.24
N LYS A 376 -20.14 2.11 -15.38
CA LYS A 376 -19.62 1.69 -16.69
C LYS A 376 -18.17 2.15 -16.83
N LEU A 377 -17.33 1.39 -17.53
CA LEU A 377 -15.92 1.75 -17.72
C LEU A 377 -15.65 2.15 -19.17
N LEU A 378 -15.19 3.38 -19.37
CA LEU A 378 -14.77 3.94 -20.64
C LEU A 378 -13.28 3.64 -20.84
N ARG A 379 -12.95 2.81 -21.83
CA ARG A 379 -11.58 2.39 -22.08
C ARG A 379 -10.81 3.42 -22.92
N MET A 380 -9.68 3.87 -22.39
CA MET A 380 -8.73 4.72 -23.11
C MET A 380 -7.76 3.86 -23.93
N SER A 381 -7.35 4.39 -25.09
CA SER A 381 -6.40 3.76 -25.99
C SER A 381 -4.98 3.93 -25.49
N HIS A 382 -4.16 2.89 -25.65
CA HIS A 382 -2.73 2.91 -25.39
C HIS A 382 -1.88 3.51 -26.54
N GLU A 383 -2.53 3.96 -27.62
CA GLU A 383 -1.92 4.66 -28.77
C GLU A 383 -0.71 3.94 -29.39
N ASN A 384 -0.67 2.60 -29.32
CA ASN A 384 0.48 1.79 -29.73
C ASN A 384 1.83 2.19 -29.14
N LEU A 385 1.85 2.85 -27.98
CA LEU A 385 3.10 3.21 -27.35
C LEU A 385 3.89 1.94 -27.03
N VAL A 386 5.07 1.81 -27.62
CA VAL A 386 6.01 0.72 -27.31
C VAL A 386 6.77 1.06 -26.04
N GLU A 387 7.23 2.31 -25.95
CA GLU A 387 7.89 2.88 -24.79
C GLU A 387 6.89 3.53 -23.85
N CYS A 388 7.09 3.31 -22.56
CA CYS A 388 6.27 3.93 -21.54
C CYS A 388 6.71 5.38 -21.35
N SER A 389 5.76 6.31 -21.45
CA SER A 389 6.05 7.72 -21.14
C SER A 389 6.51 7.89 -19.68
N ASN A 390 7.09 9.03 -19.33
CA ASN A 390 7.29 9.43 -17.93
C ASN A 390 6.20 10.39 -17.43
N THR A 391 5.24 10.75 -18.28
CA THR A 391 4.04 11.50 -17.88
C THR A 391 3.01 10.60 -17.21
N SER A 392 2.14 11.23 -16.42
CA SER A 392 0.98 10.58 -15.80
C SER A 392 0.09 9.93 -16.87
N ILE A 393 -0.58 8.84 -16.51
CA ILE A 393 -1.33 8.06 -17.51
C ILE A 393 -2.51 8.86 -18.05
N THR A 394 -3.17 9.65 -17.21
CA THR A 394 -4.33 10.45 -17.63
C THR A 394 -3.93 11.62 -18.53
N GLU A 395 -2.67 12.05 -18.46
CA GLU A 395 -2.11 13.11 -19.31
C GLU A 395 -1.67 12.55 -20.67
N THR A 396 -1.29 11.27 -20.70
CA THR A 396 -0.73 10.60 -21.87
C THR A 396 -1.82 10.02 -22.76
N TYR A 397 -2.75 9.25 -22.19
CA TYR A 397 -3.75 8.50 -22.96
C TYR A 397 -5.05 9.30 -23.06
N ILE A 398 -5.17 10.07 -24.13
CA ILE A 398 -6.30 10.99 -24.36
C ILE A 398 -7.12 10.63 -25.60
N HIS A 399 -6.95 9.40 -26.08
CA HIS A 399 -7.70 8.88 -27.22
C HIS A 399 -8.46 7.63 -26.80
N ARG A 400 -9.58 7.36 -27.46
CA ARG A 400 -10.37 6.13 -27.27
C ARG A 400 -11.14 5.79 -28.53
N LYS A 401 -11.74 4.60 -28.56
CA LYS A 401 -12.67 4.20 -29.63
C LYS A 401 -13.92 5.09 -29.64
N ARG A 402 -14.67 5.05 -30.74
CA ARG A 402 -16.01 5.65 -30.80
C ARG A 402 -16.99 4.84 -29.94
N LEU A 403 -18.04 5.50 -29.46
CA LEU A 403 -19.13 4.81 -28.79
C LEU A 403 -19.95 4.02 -29.81
N PRO A 404 -20.50 2.85 -29.44
CA PRO A 404 -20.49 2.24 -28.10
C PRO A 404 -19.24 1.40 -27.79
N ASP A 405 -18.35 1.15 -28.76
CA ASP A 405 -17.25 0.19 -28.67
C ASP A 405 -16.14 0.56 -27.65
N ALA A 406 -16.15 1.79 -27.14
CA ALA A 406 -15.22 2.22 -26.09
C ALA A 406 -15.63 1.76 -24.68
N TRP A 407 -16.86 1.28 -24.49
CA TRP A 407 -17.31 0.78 -23.19
C TRP A 407 -16.85 -0.65 -22.96
N ASP A 408 -16.29 -0.90 -21.79
CA ASP A 408 -16.03 -2.27 -21.35
C ASP A 408 -17.30 -3.02 -21.05
N LYS A 409 -17.21 -4.35 -21.19
CA LYS A 409 -18.32 -5.27 -20.89
C LYS A 409 -18.66 -5.30 -19.40
N ASN A 410 -17.65 -5.22 -18.54
CA ASN A 410 -17.80 -5.37 -17.09
C ASN A 410 -17.65 -4.01 -16.39
N PRO A 411 -18.57 -3.65 -15.49
CA PRO A 411 -18.45 -2.43 -14.69
C PRO A 411 -17.50 -2.62 -13.50
N SER A 412 -17.21 -1.52 -12.81
CA SER A 412 -16.78 -1.54 -11.40
C SER A 412 -17.96 -1.22 -10.49
N ALA A 413 -17.96 -1.73 -9.26
CA ALA A 413 -19.12 -1.61 -8.38
C ALA A 413 -18.74 -1.16 -6.98
N ALA A 414 -19.48 -0.18 -6.47
CA ALA A 414 -19.51 0.16 -5.05
C ALA A 414 -20.64 -0.63 -4.38
N VAL A 415 -20.34 -1.29 -3.26
CA VAL A 415 -21.28 -2.16 -2.55
C VAL A 415 -21.34 -1.82 -1.06
N ILE A 416 -22.50 -2.05 -0.43
CA ILE A 416 -22.65 -2.02 1.02
C ILE A 416 -22.16 -3.36 1.58
N THR A 417 -20.95 -3.39 2.13
CA THR A 417 -20.28 -4.64 2.53
C THR A 417 -20.88 -5.30 3.77
N SER A 418 -21.61 -4.56 4.60
CA SER A 418 -22.44 -5.10 5.69
C SER A 418 -23.57 -6.01 5.21
N LEU A 419 -23.94 -5.93 3.94
CA LEU A 419 -24.95 -6.79 3.31
C LEU A 419 -24.35 -7.85 2.38
N ALA A 420 -23.02 -7.93 2.29
CA ALA A 420 -22.35 -8.87 1.41
C ALA A 420 -22.24 -10.27 2.01
N VAL A 421 -22.56 -11.26 1.17
CA VAL A 421 -22.18 -12.66 1.35
C VAL A 421 -20.69 -12.75 1.02
N PRO A 422 -19.88 -13.52 1.78
CA PRO A 422 -18.42 -13.56 1.64
C PRO A 422 -17.96 -14.37 0.40
N VAL A 423 -18.40 -13.94 -0.78
CA VAL A 423 -17.95 -14.38 -2.10
C VAL A 423 -18.02 -13.19 -3.05
N HIS A 424 -16.88 -12.76 -3.57
CA HIS A 424 -16.81 -11.67 -4.55
C HIS A 424 -16.43 -12.16 -5.94
N GLN A 425 -17.32 -12.00 -6.93
CA GLN A 425 -17.16 -12.41 -8.33
C GLN A 425 -16.29 -11.46 -9.19
N ILE A 426 -15.26 -10.82 -8.60
CA ILE A 426 -14.39 -9.77 -9.18
C ILE A 426 -15.11 -8.48 -9.61
N HIS A 427 -16.20 -8.56 -10.36
CA HIS A 427 -16.98 -7.41 -10.86
C HIS A 427 -18.34 -7.23 -10.16
N GLU A 428 -18.73 -8.20 -9.34
CA GLU A 428 -19.98 -8.20 -8.60
C GLU A 428 -19.76 -8.88 -7.25
N ALA A 429 -20.39 -8.36 -6.20
CA ALA A 429 -20.43 -9.01 -4.89
C ALA A 429 -21.75 -9.76 -4.75
N GLU A 430 -21.72 -10.95 -4.17
CA GLU A 430 -22.96 -11.62 -3.77
C GLU A 430 -23.55 -10.91 -2.55
N LEU A 431 -24.82 -10.50 -2.60
CA LEU A 431 -25.47 -9.70 -1.55
C LEU A 431 -26.71 -10.41 -0.97
N LEU A 432 -26.97 -10.19 0.32
CA LEU A 432 -28.16 -10.69 1.00
C LEU A 432 -29.44 -10.06 0.41
N LYS A 433 -30.49 -10.87 0.26
CA LYS A 433 -31.78 -10.40 -0.24
C LYS A 433 -32.60 -9.69 0.88
N PRO A 434 -33.42 -8.68 0.55
CA PRO A 434 -33.61 -8.09 -0.79
C PRO A 434 -32.43 -7.19 -1.18
N TYR A 435 -31.83 -7.45 -2.34
CA TYR A 435 -30.76 -6.63 -2.90
C TYR A 435 -31.27 -5.89 -4.14
N LYS A 436 -30.74 -4.68 -4.37
CA LYS A 436 -30.97 -3.94 -5.62
C LYS A 436 -29.66 -3.34 -6.09
N SER A 437 -29.30 -3.69 -7.32
CA SER A 437 -28.16 -3.13 -8.03
C SER A 437 -28.65 -2.13 -9.07
N ILE A 438 -27.96 -1.01 -9.20
CA ILE A 438 -28.18 -0.03 -10.26
C ILE A 438 -26.90 0.16 -11.07
N ILE A 439 -27.04 0.38 -12.37
CA ILE A 439 -25.94 0.87 -13.22
C ILE A 439 -26.18 2.37 -13.41
N LEU A 440 -25.23 3.19 -12.98
CA LEU A 440 -25.36 4.64 -13.12
C LEU A 440 -25.31 5.07 -14.60
N SER A 441 -26.08 6.11 -14.90
CA SER A 441 -25.95 6.81 -16.18
C SER A 441 -24.55 7.42 -16.30
N SER A 442 -23.95 7.33 -17.48
CA SER A 442 -22.67 7.98 -17.81
C SER A 442 -22.73 9.51 -17.80
N ASP A 443 -23.92 10.11 -17.75
CA ASP A 443 -24.07 11.56 -17.52
C ASP A 443 -23.89 11.92 -16.04
N ILE A 444 -24.06 10.96 -15.14
CA ILE A 444 -23.88 11.13 -13.69
C ILE A 444 -22.42 10.84 -13.32
N ALA A 445 -21.95 9.63 -13.62
CA ALA A 445 -20.58 9.19 -13.39
C ALA A 445 -20.26 7.91 -14.17
N TYR A 446 -18.99 7.71 -14.49
CA TYR A 446 -18.46 6.46 -15.05
C TYR A 446 -16.98 6.30 -14.67
N GLY A 447 -16.44 5.09 -14.78
CA GLY A 447 -14.99 4.85 -14.62
C GLY A 447 -14.24 5.08 -15.92
N VAL A 448 -13.07 5.70 -15.86
CA VAL A 448 -12.13 5.81 -16.97
C VAL A 448 -11.07 4.75 -16.77
N HIS A 449 -10.98 3.80 -17.71
CA HIS A 449 -10.10 2.64 -17.59
C HIS A 449 -8.93 2.76 -18.54
N TYR A 450 -7.72 2.77 -17.97
CA TYR A 450 -6.45 2.87 -18.69
C TYR A 450 -5.80 1.51 -18.83
N SER A 451 -6.37 0.65 -19.67
CA SER A 451 -5.78 -0.66 -19.94
C SER A 451 -4.45 -0.51 -20.68
N ASP A 452 -3.37 -1.05 -20.10
CA ASP A 452 -2.09 -1.31 -20.76
C ASP A 452 -1.36 -0.07 -21.29
N ARG A 453 -0.60 0.60 -20.42
CA ARG A 453 0.19 1.82 -20.72
C ARG A 453 1.01 1.74 -22.02
N CYS A 454 1.88 0.74 -22.12
CA CYS A 454 2.79 0.57 -23.25
C CYS A 454 3.14 -0.90 -23.45
N TRP A 455 3.75 -1.25 -24.58
CA TRP A 455 4.14 -2.63 -24.87
C TRP A 455 5.02 -3.24 -23.77
N LYS A 456 6.07 -2.54 -23.34
CA LYS A 456 6.99 -3.06 -22.32
C LYS A 456 6.26 -3.42 -21.03
N GLN A 457 5.35 -2.55 -20.59
CA GLN A 457 4.57 -2.79 -19.38
C GLN A 457 3.53 -3.89 -19.58
N TYR A 458 2.82 -3.88 -20.71
CA TYR A 458 1.88 -4.96 -21.07
C TYR A 458 2.58 -6.31 -21.02
N PHE A 459 3.72 -6.43 -21.71
CA PHE A 459 4.53 -7.63 -21.74
C PHE A 459 4.95 -8.06 -20.33
N SER A 460 5.54 -7.15 -19.54
CA SER A 460 5.96 -7.45 -18.17
C SER A 460 4.80 -7.91 -17.28
N GLN A 461 3.64 -7.25 -17.33
CA GLN A 461 2.46 -7.66 -16.57
C GLN A 461 1.93 -9.03 -16.98
N LYS A 462 2.02 -9.38 -18.27
CA LYS A 462 1.53 -10.66 -18.79
C LYS A 462 2.50 -11.81 -18.51
N VAL A 463 3.80 -11.54 -18.40
CA VAL A 463 4.85 -12.53 -18.09
C VAL A 463 5.05 -12.74 -16.59
N VAL A 464 5.13 -11.65 -15.81
CA VAL A 464 5.38 -11.68 -14.36
C VAL A 464 4.09 -11.96 -13.57
N GLY A 465 2.95 -12.02 -14.26
CA GLY A 465 1.63 -12.29 -13.70
C GLY A 465 0.94 -11.01 -13.23
N ARG A 466 -0.37 -10.92 -13.50
CA ARG A 466 -1.26 -9.97 -12.81
C ARG A 466 -1.76 -10.61 -11.52
N THR A 467 -2.33 -9.79 -10.65
CA THR A 467 -3.19 -10.28 -9.55
C THR A 467 -4.43 -11.03 -10.06
N GLY A 468 -4.84 -10.75 -11.30
CA GLY A 468 -5.99 -11.37 -11.95
C GLY A 468 -5.90 -12.89 -12.12
N VAL A 469 -7.01 -13.51 -12.47
CA VAL A 469 -7.23 -14.97 -12.34
C VAL A 469 -6.52 -15.87 -13.35
N LYS A 470 -5.82 -15.33 -14.35
CA LYS A 470 -5.12 -16.12 -15.38
C LYS A 470 -3.81 -15.46 -15.80
N ASP A 471 -2.78 -16.29 -15.97
CA ASP A 471 -1.55 -15.88 -16.64
C ASP A 471 -1.71 -15.94 -18.16
N TRP A 472 -0.93 -15.14 -18.87
CA TRP A 472 -0.88 -15.21 -20.32
C TRP A 472 0.18 -16.22 -20.75
N ILE A 473 -0.18 -17.14 -21.66
CA ILE A 473 0.81 -18.00 -22.32
C ILE A 473 1.45 -17.16 -23.43
N VAL A 474 2.67 -16.68 -23.19
CA VAL A 474 3.40 -15.84 -24.16
C VAL A 474 4.09 -16.76 -25.19
N PRO A 475 3.76 -16.66 -26.49
CA PRO A 475 4.45 -17.42 -27.52
C PRO A 475 5.95 -17.05 -27.55
N LYS A 476 6.83 -18.02 -27.86
CA LYS A 476 8.29 -17.78 -27.96
C LYS A 476 8.68 -16.67 -28.95
N THR A 477 7.80 -16.38 -29.91
CA THR A 477 7.98 -15.35 -30.94
C THR A 477 7.70 -13.93 -30.44
N VAL A 478 7.12 -13.78 -29.24
CA VAL A 478 6.79 -12.49 -28.64
C VAL A 478 7.85 -12.15 -27.59
N SER A 479 8.46 -10.97 -27.69
CA SER A 479 9.45 -10.50 -26.71
C SER A 479 9.19 -9.07 -26.28
N ILE A 480 9.78 -8.66 -25.16
CA ILE A 480 9.68 -7.28 -24.66
C ILE A 480 10.14 -6.23 -25.69
N LEU A 481 11.00 -6.62 -26.64
CA LEU A 481 11.51 -5.75 -27.70
C LEU A 481 10.62 -5.74 -28.95
N HIS A 482 9.80 -6.77 -29.15
CA HIS A 482 9.00 -6.95 -30.37
C HIS A 482 7.52 -7.11 -30.02
N PRO A 483 6.70 -6.04 -30.20
CA PRO A 483 5.26 -6.10 -30.02
C PRO A 483 4.60 -7.21 -30.82
N SER A 484 3.66 -7.92 -30.20
CA SER A 484 2.85 -8.89 -30.93
C SER A 484 2.02 -8.20 -32.02
N GLU A 485 1.74 -8.92 -33.11
CA GLU A 485 0.89 -8.39 -34.18
C GLU A 485 -0.50 -7.97 -33.65
N ASN A 486 -1.02 -8.66 -32.64
CA ASN A 486 -2.28 -8.32 -31.97
C ASN A 486 -2.21 -7.00 -31.20
N TRP A 487 -1.08 -6.71 -30.53
CA TRP A 487 -0.85 -5.41 -29.88
C TRP A 487 -0.86 -4.27 -30.90
N GLN A 488 -0.22 -4.49 -32.05
CA GLN A 488 -0.18 -3.51 -33.14
C GLN A 488 -1.53 -3.36 -33.85
N LYS A 489 -2.35 -4.42 -33.91
CA LYS A 489 -3.67 -4.42 -34.56
C LYS A 489 -4.74 -3.66 -33.74
N LEU A 490 -4.59 -3.55 -32.41
CA LEU A 490 -5.52 -2.80 -31.55
C LEU A 490 -5.61 -1.30 -31.88
N SER A 491 -4.70 -0.75 -32.69
CA SER A 491 -4.74 0.63 -33.18
C SER A 491 -5.40 0.86 -34.53
N LYS A 492 -5.81 -0.18 -35.25
CA LYS A 492 -6.40 0.01 -36.59
C LYS A 492 -7.84 0.53 -36.54
N GLU A 493 -8.39 0.71 -35.35
CA GLU A 493 -9.70 1.29 -35.15
C GLU A 493 -9.62 2.82 -35.01
N ALA A 494 -10.59 3.52 -35.60
CA ALA A 494 -10.64 4.98 -35.56
C ALA A 494 -10.80 5.46 -34.11
N THR A 495 -9.72 5.98 -33.53
CA THR A 495 -9.77 6.64 -32.23
C THR A 495 -10.21 8.09 -32.39
N ILE A 496 -10.86 8.61 -31.35
CA ILE A 496 -11.17 10.02 -31.22
C ILE A 496 -10.48 10.57 -29.98
N LYS A 497 -10.12 11.86 -30.03
CA LYS A 497 -9.56 12.56 -28.89
C LYS A 497 -10.66 12.81 -27.86
N ASP A 498 -10.40 12.44 -26.61
CA ASP A 498 -11.25 12.66 -25.46
C ASP A 498 -10.39 13.12 -24.27
N THR A 499 -10.51 14.39 -23.91
CA THR A 499 -9.73 15.00 -22.85
C THR A 499 -10.57 15.37 -21.62
N GLU A 500 -11.87 15.04 -21.64
CA GLU A 500 -12.83 15.53 -20.65
C GLU A 500 -12.37 15.18 -19.22
N PHE A 501 -12.02 13.92 -18.99
CA PHE A 501 -11.54 13.45 -17.70
C PHE A 501 -10.20 14.07 -17.28
N ARG A 502 -9.24 14.18 -18.21
CA ARG A 502 -7.94 14.82 -17.93
C ARG A 502 -8.13 16.27 -17.49
N ASP A 503 -8.98 17.00 -18.21
CA ASP A 503 -9.23 18.42 -17.96
C ASP A 503 -9.99 18.61 -16.63
N PHE A 504 -10.93 17.71 -16.31
CA PHE A 504 -11.54 17.63 -14.99
C PHE A 504 -10.52 17.37 -13.88
N LYS A 505 -9.66 16.35 -14.06
CA LYS A 505 -8.59 16.02 -13.10
C LYS A 505 -7.72 17.25 -12.84
N ARG A 506 -7.21 17.91 -13.87
CA ARG A 506 -6.39 19.14 -13.72
C ARG A 506 -7.09 20.20 -12.89
N LYS A 507 -8.40 20.42 -13.10
CA LYS A 507 -9.20 21.40 -12.36
C LYS A 507 -9.28 21.08 -10.86
N ILE A 508 -9.51 19.82 -10.48
CA ILE A 508 -9.58 19.41 -9.08
C ILE A 508 -8.19 19.26 -8.43
N MET A 509 -7.13 19.07 -9.24
CA MET A 509 -5.78 18.88 -8.75
C MET A 509 -5.06 20.20 -8.36
N ARG A 510 -5.45 21.37 -8.89
CA ARG A 510 -4.96 22.73 -8.56
C ARG A 510 -3.42 22.93 -8.42
N MET A 511 -2.55 22.07 -8.98
CA MET A 511 -1.09 22.27 -9.21
C MET A 511 -0.48 21.02 -9.88
N PRO A 512 0.74 21.06 -10.50
CA PRO A 512 1.24 19.95 -11.30
C PRO A 512 1.49 18.71 -10.45
N MET A 513 1.01 17.56 -10.95
CA MET A 513 1.15 16.25 -10.32
C MET A 513 2.62 15.94 -10.00
N PRO A 514 2.91 15.19 -8.91
CA PRO A 514 4.19 14.54 -8.75
C PRO A 514 4.51 13.75 -10.02
N LYS A 515 5.75 13.86 -10.52
CA LYS A 515 6.20 12.92 -11.55
C LYS A 515 6.07 11.50 -10.98
N PRO A 516 5.58 10.51 -11.75
CA PRO A 516 5.52 9.12 -11.30
C PRO A 516 6.84 8.71 -10.66
N ALA A 517 6.81 7.88 -9.61
CA ALA A 517 8.02 7.28 -9.06
C ALA A 517 8.77 6.57 -10.19
N ILE A 518 9.91 7.14 -10.61
CA ILE A 518 10.73 6.62 -11.70
C ILE A 518 11.58 5.48 -11.13
N PHE A 519 11.48 4.32 -11.78
CA PHE A 519 12.33 3.14 -11.57
C PHE A 519 13.69 3.31 -12.22
#